data_AF-A0A2G2AS34-F1
#
_entry.id   AF-A0A2G2AS34-F1
#
_cell.length_a   1.000
_cell.length_b   1.000
_cell.length_c   1.000
_cell.angle_alpha   90.00
_cell.angle_beta   90.00
_cell.angle_gamma   90.00
#
_symmetry.space_group_name_H-M   'P 1'
#
loop_
_entity.id
_entity.type
_entity.pdbx_description
1 polymer ?
#
loop_
_entity_poly.entity_id
_entity_poly.type
_entity_poly.pdbx_seq_one_letter_code
_entity_poly.pdbx_strand_id
1 'polypeptide(L)'
;MAEIKKKHLFPWGFHLGDLHKGSQIIPLFTSTDDGGFCLLYDKASEAKADNLLQSLCLELLEQMPQESLKVHMFDFGRKKFYNLSPLTAMQLYNNAYNSQLTSKLFDELEAIIVSRYEELLCCNRQTINEHNEKSKLKQMYHLVLINLDVFPPEDLNLKRIQNFVESAQRAGVYIIAFAQEDEEQKRNETTQTILQSFKKLEVKNGEFLITKEIFEFQELLKDHDFKSLDLDKSSLMQKVLTNANLEQFLDPQAIKLESDTKVL
;
A
#
# COMPACT_ATOMS: atom_id res chain seq x y z
N MET A 1 -29.17 8.29 1.80
CA MET A 1 -28.36 8.09 3.03
C MET A 1 -27.53 6.79 3.05
N ALA A 2 -27.54 5.97 1.99
CA ALA A 2 -26.74 4.73 1.92
C ALA A 2 -25.32 4.90 1.33
N GLU A 3 -25.05 5.97 0.56
CA GLU A 3 -23.76 6.17 -0.13
C GLU A 3 -22.61 6.66 0.76
N ILE A 4 -22.89 7.33 1.89
CA ILE A 4 -21.83 7.88 2.75
C ILE A 4 -21.16 6.79 3.61
N LYS A 5 -21.86 5.67 3.90
CA LYS A 5 -21.34 4.60 4.77
C LYS A 5 -20.27 3.73 4.11
N LYS A 6 -20.29 3.56 2.79
CA LYS A 6 -19.31 2.71 2.07
C LYS A 6 -17.94 3.37 1.87
N LYS A 7 -17.80 4.68 2.10
CA LYS A 7 -16.54 5.36 1.82
C LYS A 7 -15.40 4.94 2.76
N HIS A 8 -15.66 4.46 3.98
CA HIS A 8 -14.59 4.15 4.94
C HIS A 8 -14.18 2.67 4.98
N LEU A 9 -14.50 1.88 3.95
CA LEU A 9 -14.04 0.50 3.85
C LEU A 9 -12.87 0.44 2.88
N PHE A 10 -11.84 -0.33 3.22
CA PHE A 10 -10.76 -0.59 2.28
C PHE A 10 -11.35 -1.18 0.98
N PRO A 11 -10.88 -0.76 -0.20
CA PRO A 11 -11.37 -1.28 -1.47
C PRO A 11 -11.27 -2.81 -1.52
N TRP A 12 -12.20 -3.44 -2.25
CA TRP A 12 -12.27 -4.90 -2.37
C TRP A 12 -11.13 -5.49 -3.21
N GLY A 13 -10.41 -4.65 -3.95
CA GLY A 13 -9.37 -5.07 -4.86
C GLY A 13 -8.35 -3.97 -5.11
N PHE A 14 -7.13 -4.38 -5.42
CA PHE A 14 -6.08 -3.54 -5.97
C PHE A 14 -6.26 -3.43 -7.48
N HIS A 15 -6.50 -2.23 -7.99
CA HIS A 15 -6.59 -1.98 -9.43
C HIS A 15 -5.20 -2.08 -10.05
N LEU A 16 -4.98 -3.06 -10.92
CA LEU A 16 -3.68 -3.26 -11.57
C LEU A 16 -3.61 -2.62 -12.95
N GLY A 17 -4.76 -2.27 -13.54
CA GLY A 17 -4.88 -1.67 -14.86
C GLY A 17 -6.16 -2.10 -15.56
N ASP A 18 -6.23 -1.91 -16.86
CA ASP A 18 -7.42 -2.12 -17.68
C ASP A 18 -7.18 -3.12 -18.81
N LEU A 19 -8.21 -3.91 -19.13
CA LEU A 19 -8.29 -4.73 -20.34
C LEU A 19 -9.01 -3.95 -21.44
N HIS A 20 -8.37 -3.82 -22.60
CA HIS A 20 -8.88 -3.06 -23.73
C HIS A 20 -9.26 -3.97 -24.91
N LYS A 21 -10.45 -3.75 -25.47
CA LYS A 21 -10.89 -4.34 -26.74
C LYS A 21 -11.74 -3.37 -27.53
N GLY A 22 -11.15 -2.70 -28.52
CA GLY A 22 -11.81 -1.60 -29.23
C GLY A 22 -12.17 -0.47 -28.26
N SER A 23 -13.46 -0.16 -28.12
CA SER A 23 -13.97 0.83 -27.15
C SER A 23 -14.31 0.24 -25.78
N GLN A 24 -14.22 -1.08 -25.60
CA GLN A 24 -14.48 -1.74 -24.34
C GLN A 24 -13.25 -1.61 -23.42
N ILE A 25 -13.50 -1.21 -22.18
CA ILE A 25 -12.52 -1.09 -21.10
C ILE A 25 -13.07 -1.86 -19.90
N ILE A 26 -12.30 -2.83 -19.40
CA ILE A 26 -12.67 -3.62 -18.22
C ILE A 26 -11.54 -3.46 -17.19
N PRO A 27 -11.81 -2.88 -16.01
CA PRO A 27 -10.77 -2.74 -15.00
C PRO A 27 -10.43 -4.11 -14.40
N LEU A 28 -9.12 -4.33 -14.23
CA LEU A 28 -8.55 -5.56 -13.70
C LEU A 28 -8.10 -5.32 -12.26
N PHE A 29 -8.73 -6.05 -11.35
CA PHE A 29 -8.40 -6.02 -9.93
C PHE A 29 -7.86 -7.37 -9.47
N THR A 30 -6.87 -7.34 -8.57
CA THR A 30 -6.57 -8.49 -7.71
C THR A 30 -7.24 -8.28 -6.35
N SER A 31 -7.76 -9.34 -5.73
CA SER A 31 -8.50 -9.24 -4.46
C SER A 31 -7.59 -8.76 -3.32
N THR A 32 -8.16 -7.98 -2.40
CA THR A 32 -7.51 -7.61 -1.13
C THR A 32 -7.71 -8.64 -0.02
N ASP A 33 -8.49 -9.69 -0.26
CA ASP A 33 -8.77 -10.73 0.74
C ASP A 33 -7.51 -11.50 1.14
N ASP A 34 -6.54 -11.62 0.22
CA ASP A 34 -5.23 -12.22 0.48
C ASP A 34 -4.30 -11.29 1.28
N GLY A 35 -4.77 -10.09 1.63
CA GLY A 35 -4.01 -9.08 2.37
C GLY A 35 -2.96 -8.35 1.54
N GLY A 36 -2.75 -8.75 0.28
CA GLY A 36 -1.60 -8.25 -0.47
C GLY A 36 -1.27 -9.03 -1.73
N PHE A 37 -0.20 -8.60 -2.39
CA PHE A 37 0.43 -9.33 -3.50
C PHE A 37 1.94 -9.03 -3.56
N CYS A 38 2.67 -9.87 -4.28
CA CYS A 38 4.08 -9.68 -4.62
C CYS A 38 4.21 -9.17 -6.06
N LEU A 39 4.96 -8.09 -6.28
CA LEU A 39 5.33 -7.57 -7.59
C LEU A 39 6.80 -7.89 -7.89
N LEU A 40 7.03 -8.87 -8.75
CA LEU A 40 8.36 -9.28 -9.18
C LEU A 40 8.63 -8.71 -10.57
N TYR A 41 9.85 -8.23 -10.82
CA TYR A 41 10.17 -7.62 -12.10
C TYR A 41 11.62 -7.87 -12.52
N ASP A 42 11.86 -8.03 -13.82
CA ASP A 42 13.22 -7.97 -14.32
C ASP A 42 13.78 -6.54 -14.28
N LYS A 43 15.11 -6.41 -14.37
CA LYS A 43 15.78 -5.11 -14.34
C LYS A 43 15.26 -4.13 -15.41
N ALA A 44 14.88 -4.62 -16.59
CA ALA A 44 14.35 -3.79 -17.67
C ALA A 44 12.96 -3.22 -17.34
N SER A 45 12.22 -3.87 -16.45
CA SER A 45 10.85 -3.56 -16.07
C SER A 45 10.73 -2.75 -14.77
N GLU A 46 11.85 -2.44 -14.10
CA GLU A 46 11.88 -1.70 -12.82
C GLU A 46 11.05 -0.40 -12.86
N ALA A 47 11.25 0.43 -13.89
CA ALA A 47 10.50 1.69 -14.02
C ALA A 47 8.98 1.46 -14.17
N LYS A 48 8.58 0.37 -14.82
CA LYS A 48 7.17 0.00 -15.02
C LYS A 48 6.54 -0.51 -13.72
N ALA A 49 7.29 -1.28 -12.94
CA ALA A 49 6.89 -1.72 -11.61
C ALA A 49 6.73 -0.54 -10.63
N ASP A 50 7.72 0.35 -10.56
CA ASP A 50 7.68 1.57 -9.74
C ASP A 50 6.50 2.47 -10.11
N ASN A 51 6.17 2.53 -11.40
CA ASN A 51 5.05 3.31 -11.91
C ASN A 51 3.69 2.76 -11.46
N LEU A 52 3.52 1.44 -11.53
CA LEU A 52 2.33 0.75 -11.03
C LEU A 52 2.15 1.01 -9.53
N LEU A 53 3.20 0.78 -8.73
CA LEU A 53 3.16 0.96 -7.28
C LEU A 53 2.77 2.39 -6.89
N GLN A 54 3.37 3.41 -7.52
CA GLN A 54 3.01 4.81 -7.27
C GLN A 54 1.57 5.12 -7.65
N SER A 55 1.12 4.65 -8.81
CA SER A 55 -0.24 4.91 -9.29
C SER A 55 -1.27 4.27 -8.37
N LEU A 56 -1.01 3.04 -7.94
CA LEU A 56 -1.88 2.30 -7.03
C LEU A 56 -1.95 2.96 -5.64
N CYS A 57 -0.83 3.40 -5.08
CA CYS A 57 -0.85 4.12 -3.79
C CYS A 57 -1.67 5.41 -3.87
N LEU A 58 -1.47 6.20 -4.92
CA LEU A 58 -2.18 7.47 -5.09
C LEU A 58 -3.66 7.28 -5.38
N GLU A 59 -4.02 6.26 -6.17
CA GLU A 59 -5.41 5.92 -6.42
C GLU A 59 -6.13 5.48 -5.14
N LEU A 60 -5.51 4.59 -4.34
CA LEU A 60 -6.09 4.17 -3.06
C LEU A 60 -6.28 5.35 -2.10
N LEU A 61 -5.29 6.24 -1.99
CA LEU A 61 -5.37 7.45 -1.16
C LEU A 61 -6.46 8.42 -1.67
N GLU A 62 -6.72 8.47 -2.98
CA GLU A 62 -7.76 9.33 -3.56
C GLU A 62 -9.17 8.77 -3.31
N GLN A 63 -9.33 7.46 -3.43
CA GLN A 63 -10.62 6.78 -3.25
C GLN A 63 -11.05 6.70 -1.77
N MET A 64 -10.08 6.68 -0.86
CA MET A 64 -10.29 6.57 0.57
C MET A 64 -10.54 7.94 1.21
N PRO A 65 -11.39 8.05 2.27
CA PRO A 65 -11.55 9.26 3.05
C PRO A 65 -10.21 9.75 3.59
N GLN A 66 -10.11 11.07 3.79
CA GLN A 66 -8.96 11.68 4.42
C GLN A 66 -8.57 10.94 5.72
N GLU A 67 -7.28 10.73 5.90
CA GLU A 67 -6.69 10.11 7.10
C GLU A 67 -7.23 8.69 7.40
N SER A 68 -7.92 8.06 6.46
CA SER A 68 -8.36 6.67 6.60
C SER A 68 -7.37 5.65 6.05
N LEU A 69 -6.35 6.09 5.31
CA LEU A 69 -5.28 5.24 4.79
C LEU A 69 -3.94 5.92 5.01
N LYS A 70 -2.96 5.14 5.46
CA LYS A 70 -1.55 5.55 5.53
C LYS A 70 -0.67 4.56 4.78
N VAL A 71 0.25 5.09 3.99
CA VAL A 71 1.23 4.30 3.23
C VAL A 71 2.55 4.27 4.00
N HIS A 72 3.13 3.09 4.11
CA HIS A 72 4.39 2.83 4.80
C HIS A 72 5.32 2.11 3.82
N MET A 73 6.57 2.56 3.69
CA MET A 73 7.54 1.95 2.79
C MET A 73 8.77 1.48 3.55
N PHE A 74 9.18 0.24 3.29
CA PHE A 74 10.46 -0.32 3.70
C PHE A 74 11.36 -0.39 2.47
N ASP A 75 12.20 0.63 2.27
CA ASP A 75 13.11 0.70 1.12
C ASP A 75 14.36 1.52 1.45
N PHE A 76 15.52 0.85 1.48
CA PHE A 76 16.84 1.45 1.71
C PHE A 76 17.43 2.06 0.44
N GLY A 77 16.76 1.91 -0.70
CA GLY A 77 17.17 2.42 -1.99
C GLY A 77 17.21 3.96 -2.07
N ARG A 78 17.77 4.45 -3.18
CA ARG A 78 17.70 5.88 -3.53
C ARG A 78 16.22 6.28 -3.71
N LYS A 79 15.84 7.54 -3.45
CA LYS A 79 14.45 8.03 -3.61
C LYS A 79 13.90 7.69 -5.00
N LYS A 80 13.07 6.65 -5.14
CA LYS A 80 12.36 6.28 -6.40
C LYS A 80 10.93 6.83 -6.45
N PHE A 81 10.27 6.90 -5.29
CA PHE A 81 8.86 7.27 -5.14
C PHE A 81 8.67 8.78 -4.93
N TYR A 82 9.14 9.60 -5.87
CA TYR A 82 9.07 11.07 -5.76
C TYR A 82 7.65 11.59 -5.61
N ASN A 83 6.69 10.97 -6.31
CA ASN A 83 5.29 11.38 -6.23
C ASN A 83 4.63 11.00 -4.92
N LEU A 84 5.25 10.20 -4.03
CA LEU A 84 4.72 9.95 -2.69
C LEU A 84 5.35 10.88 -1.64
N SER A 85 6.52 11.44 -1.92
CA SER A 85 7.27 12.24 -0.95
C SER A 85 6.52 13.46 -0.36
N PRO A 86 5.64 14.18 -1.10
CA PRO A 86 4.87 15.28 -0.52
C PRO A 86 3.92 14.83 0.59
N LEU A 87 3.46 13.58 0.56
CA LEU A 87 2.50 13.02 1.52
C LEU A 87 3.09 12.84 2.92
N THR A 88 4.42 12.88 3.06
CA THR A 88 5.07 12.84 4.38
C THR A 88 4.72 14.06 5.22
N ALA A 89 4.57 15.24 4.62
CA ALA A 89 4.15 16.45 5.33
C ALA A 89 2.75 16.33 5.93
N MET A 90 1.90 15.47 5.34
CA MET A 90 0.54 15.18 5.81
C MET A 90 0.46 13.93 6.69
N GLN A 91 1.61 13.32 7.03
CA GLN A 91 1.69 12.06 7.78
C GLN A 91 0.97 10.86 7.12
N LEU A 92 0.63 10.96 5.83
CA LEU A 92 -0.01 9.90 5.04
C LEU A 92 1.01 8.95 4.41
N TYR A 93 2.30 9.30 4.45
CA TYR A 93 3.38 8.49 3.91
C TYR A 93 4.63 8.49 4.80
N ASN A 94 5.06 7.30 5.21
CA ASN A 94 6.29 7.08 5.95
C ASN A 94 7.26 6.22 5.13
N ASN A 95 8.56 6.55 5.14
CA ASN A 95 9.60 5.73 4.52
C ASN A 95 10.68 5.36 5.54
N ALA A 96 10.88 4.06 5.76
CA ALA A 96 11.98 3.47 6.49
C ALA A 96 13.12 3.14 5.54
N TYR A 97 14.13 4.01 5.53
CA TYR A 97 15.28 3.96 4.60
C TYR A 97 16.59 3.47 5.24
N ASN A 98 16.54 2.97 6.47
CA ASN A 98 17.66 2.31 7.15
C ASN A 98 17.14 1.31 8.20
N SER A 99 18.02 0.44 8.70
CA SER A 99 17.66 -0.62 9.66
C SER A 99 16.98 -0.07 10.92
N GLN A 100 17.46 1.02 11.52
CA GLN A 100 16.84 1.60 12.71
C GLN A 100 15.38 2.06 12.47
N LEU A 101 15.13 2.73 11.33
CA LEU A 101 13.78 3.16 10.96
C LEU A 101 12.90 1.97 10.59
N THR A 102 13.46 0.92 9.99
CA THR A 102 12.71 -0.31 9.69
C THR A 102 12.26 -0.98 10.96
N SER A 103 13.15 -1.23 11.92
CA SER A 103 12.79 -1.90 13.16
C SER A 103 11.73 -1.08 13.92
N LYS A 104 11.89 0.25 13.98
CA LYS A 104 10.89 1.14 14.58
C LYS A 104 9.52 1.07 13.89
N LEU A 105 9.49 1.19 12.56
CA LEU A 105 8.23 1.19 11.81
C LEU A 105 7.54 -0.18 11.87
N PHE A 106 8.33 -1.26 11.87
CA PHE A 106 7.82 -2.61 12.05
C PHE A 106 7.20 -2.80 13.44
N ASP A 107 7.88 -2.34 14.50
CA ASP A 107 7.35 -2.37 15.88
C ASP A 107 6.04 -1.56 16.01
N GLU A 108 5.96 -0.39 15.37
CA GLU A 108 4.75 0.44 15.33
C GLU A 108 3.57 -0.31 14.66
N LEU A 109 3.82 -0.97 13.52
CA LEU A 109 2.80 -1.75 12.82
C LEU A 109 2.37 -3.00 13.60
N GLU A 110 3.32 -3.71 14.22
CA GLU A 110 2.99 -4.84 15.10
C GLU A 110 2.13 -4.39 16.29
N ALA A 111 2.46 -3.27 16.93
CA ALA A 111 1.67 -2.75 18.04
C ALA A 111 0.22 -2.42 17.62
N ILE A 112 0.04 -1.86 16.41
CA ILE A 112 -1.29 -1.61 15.84
C ILE A 112 -2.05 -2.93 15.63
N ILE A 113 -1.39 -3.94 15.06
CA ILE A 113 -2.02 -5.26 14.84
C ILE A 113 -2.44 -5.86 16.18
N VAL A 114 -1.52 -5.93 17.15
CA VAL A 114 -1.77 -6.51 18.48
C VAL A 114 -2.94 -5.80 19.18
N SER A 115 -2.90 -4.47 19.30
CA SER A 115 -3.98 -3.70 19.92
C SER A 115 -5.34 -3.94 19.24
N ARG A 116 -5.36 -4.04 17.90
CA ARG A 116 -6.60 -4.36 17.17
C ARG A 116 -7.14 -5.73 17.52
N TYR A 117 -6.30 -6.76 17.60
CA TYR A 117 -6.72 -8.09 18.01
C TYR A 117 -7.20 -8.16 19.46
N GLU A 118 -6.58 -7.39 20.36
CA GLU A 118 -6.94 -7.37 21.78
C GLU A 118 -8.22 -6.57 22.06
N GLU A 119 -8.41 -5.45 21.35
CA GLU A 119 -9.42 -4.45 21.70
C GLU A 119 -10.61 -4.39 20.74
N LEU A 120 -10.39 -4.67 19.45
CA LEU A 120 -11.39 -4.40 18.41
C LEU A 120 -11.93 -5.66 17.74
N LEU A 121 -11.06 -6.64 17.47
CA LEU A 121 -11.41 -7.85 16.77
C LEU A 121 -11.91 -8.90 17.76
N CYS A 122 -13.16 -9.32 17.60
CA CYS A 122 -13.79 -10.31 18.47
C CYS A 122 -14.76 -11.19 17.66
N CYS A 123 -15.46 -12.10 18.32
CA CYS A 123 -16.40 -13.03 17.66
C CYS A 123 -17.43 -12.35 16.75
N ASN A 124 -17.79 -11.09 17.01
CA ASN A 124 -18.79 -10.32 16.24
C ASN A 124 -18.19 -9.31 15.24
N ARG A 125 -16.85 -9.17 15.22
CA ARG A 125 -16.07 -8.26 14.36
C ARG A 125 -14.74 -8.93 14.04
N GLN A 126 -14.69 -9.72 12.98
CA GLN A 126 -13.51 -10.54 12.68
C GLN A 126 -12.41 -9.79 11.94
N THR A 127 -12.73 -8.62 11.37
CA THR A 127 -11.81 -7.78 10.60
C THR A 127 -12.01 -6.30 10.92
N ILE A 128 -11.01 -5.48 10.59
CA ILE A 128 -11.14 -4.02 10.67
C ILE A 128 -12.19 -3.49 9.71
N ASN A 129 -12.43 -4.14 8.56
CA ASN A 129 -13.55 -3.78 7.70
C ASN A 129 -14.89 -3.92 8.43
N GLU A 130 -15.12 -5.03 9.13
CA GLU A 130 -16.35 -5.21 9.92
C GLU A 130 -16.46 -4.23 11.09
N HIS A 131 -15.34 -3.94 11.77
CA HIS A 131 -15.31 -2.92 12.81
C HIS A 131 -15.64 -1.54 12.23
N ASN A 132 -14.99 -1.15 11.14
CA ASN A 132 -15.22 0.12 10.47
C ASN A 132 -16.60 0.22 9.85
N GLU A 133 -17.26 -0.87 9.49
CA GLU A 133 -18.66 -0.84 9.05
C GLU A 133 -19.60 -0.50 10.22
N LYS A 134 -19.40 -1.15 11.37
CA LYS A 134 -20.33 -1.13 12.52
C LYS A 134 -20.04 0.00 13.53
N SER A 135 -18.78 0.41 13.66
CA SER A 135 -18.33 1.39 14.67
C SER A 135 -18.56 2.83 14.22
N LYS A 136 -18.79 3.74 15.18
CA LYS A 136 -18.74 5.19 14.94
C LYS A 136 -17.30 5.69 14.87
N LEU A 137 -16.41 5.12 15.69
CA LEU A 137 -14.99 5.41 15.70
C LEU A 137 -14.30 4.50 14.69
N LYS A 138 -13.99 5.06 13.53
CA LYS A 138 -13.30 4.35 12.47
C LYS A 138 -11.81 4.27 12.74
N GLN A 139 -11.18 3.23 12.19
CA GLN A 139 -9.76 2.96 12.30
C GLN A 139 -9.10 3.15 10.94
N MET A 140 -7.92 3.77 10.95
CA MET A 140 -7.08 3.96 9.76
C MET A 140 -6.57 2.62 9.22
N TYR A 141 -6.57 2.43 7.92
CA TYR A 141 -5.91 1.33 7.23
C TYR A 141 -4.43 1.63 6.97
N HIS A 142 -3.64 0.59 6.81
CA HIS A 142 -2.22 0.72 6.52
C HIS A 142 -1.88 -0.06 5.25
N LEU A 143 -1.30 0.62 4.26
CA LEU A 143 -0.70 -0.02 3.09
C LEU A 143 0.81 -0.05 3.29
N VAL A 144 1.41 -1.23 3.19
CA VAL A 144 2.83 -1.46 3.46
C VAL A 144 3.51 -1.91 2.17
N LEU A 145 4.42 -1.10 1.67
CA LEU A 145 5.29 -1.44 0.55
C LEU A 145 6.60 -2.02 1.10
N ILE A 146 6.95 -3.24 0.72
CA ILE A 146 8.17 -3.91 1.19
C ILE A 146 9.10 -4.18 0.01
N ASN A 147 10.23 -3.48 -0.06
CA ASN A 147 11.30 -3.83 -0.98
C ASN A 147 12.06 -5.06 -0.45
N LEU A 148 11.81 -6.22 -1.04
CA LEU A 148 12.39 -7.49 -0.64
C LEU A 148 13.88 -7.62 -1.00
N ASP A 149 14.45 -6.70 -1.78
CA ASP A 149 15.88 -6.66 -2.07
C ASP A 149 16.71 -6.12 -0.89
N VAL A 150 16.05 -5.46 0.06
CA VAL A 150 16.68 -4.80 1.22
C VAL A 150 15.99 -5.15 2.55
N PHE A 151 14.87 -5.87 2.50
CA PHE A 151 14.10 -6.32 3.67
C PHE A 151 14.17 -7.85 3.83
N PRO A 152 14.26 -8.38 5.06
CA PRO A 152 14.37 -7.67 6.34
C PRO A 152 15.81 -7.22 6.65
N PRO A 153 16.00 -6.27 7.59
CA PRO A 153 17.28 -6.12 8.29
C PRO A 153 17.60 -7.36 9.14
N GLU A 154 18.89 -7.56 9.44
CA GLU A 154 19.42 -8.77 10.11
C GLU A 154 18.80 -9.06 11.50
N ASP A 155 18.22 -8.05 12.15
CA ASP A 155 17.68 -8.11 13.50
C ASP A 155 16.21 -8.58 13.59
N LEU A 156 15.49 -8.68 12.46
CA LEU A 156 14.10 -9.15 12.47
C LEU A 156 14.02 -10.68 12.41
N ASN A 157 13.45 -11.24 13.48
CA ASN A 157 13.21 -12.68 13.61
C ASN A 157 12.10 -13.16 12.65
N LEU A 158 12.35 -14.28 11.97
CA LEU A 158 11.41 -14.96 11.06
C LEU A 158 10.00 -15.13 11.65
N LYS A 159 9.88 -15.57 12.91
CA LYS A 159 8.60 -15.80 13.58
C LYS A 159 7.78 -14.53 13.72
N ARG A 160 8.43 -13.39 13.96
CA ARG A 160 7.74 -12.08 14.02
C ARG A 160 7.14 -11.75 12.67
N ILE A 161 7.87 -12.01 11.59
CA ILE A 161 7.42 -11.73 10.23
C ILE A 161 6.29 -12.67 9.79
N GLN A 162 6.35 -13.95 10.16
CA GLN A 162 5.23 -14.88 9.97
C GLN A 162 3.97 -14.38 10.67
N ASN A 163 4.07 -14.08 11.97
CA ASN A 163 2.94 -13.56 12.74
C ASN A 163 2.39 -12.25 12.15
N PHE A 164 3.28 -11.36 11.71
CA PHE A 164 2.93 -10.08 11.09
C PHE A 164 2.11 -10.31 9.82
N VAL A 165 2.61 -11.12 8.89
CA VAL A 165 1.95 -11.39 7.60
C VAL A 165 0.60 -12.10 7.82
N GLU A 166 0.56 -13.13 8.67
CA GLU A 166 -0.68 -13.88 8.97
C GLU A 166 -1.77 -13.03 9.62
N SER A 167 -1.37 -12.03 10.42
CA SER A 167 -2.31 -11.21 11.20
C SER A 167 -2.71 -9.91 10.51
N ALA A 168 -1.91 -9.44 9.55
CA ALA A 168 -2.01 -8.10 8.94
C ALA A 168 -3.39 -7.79 8.35
N GLN A 169 -3.88 -8.64 7.44
CA GLN A 169 -5.09 -8.36 6.64
C GLN A 169 -6.31 -8.07 7.52
N ARG A 170 -6.57 -8.96 8.49
CA ARG A 170 -7.72 -8.83 9.39
C ARG A 170 -7.59 -7.60 10.28
N ALA A 171 -6.37 -7.23 10.64
CA ALA A 171 -6.05 -6.02 11.37
C ALA A 171 -5.99 -4.77 10.46
N GLY A 172 -6.40 -4.83 9.19
CA GLY A 172 -6.46 -3.67 8.30
C GLY A 172 -5.09 -3.17 7.83
N VAL A 173 -4.09 -4.04 7.83
CA VAL A 173 -2.77 -3.82 7.26
C VAL A 173 -2.67 -4.65 5.97
N TYR A 174 -2.40 -4.01 4.85
CA TYR A 174 -2.27 -4.64 3.53
C TYR A 174 -0.84 -4.49 3.02
N ILE A 175 -0.29 -5.53 2.42
CA ILE A 175 1.13 -5.62 2.10
C ILE A 175 1.32 -5.79 0.58
N ILE A 176 2.13 -4.91 -0.02
CA ILE A 176 2.62 -5.09 -1.39
C ILE A 176 4.13 -5.25 -1.30
N ALA A 177 4.59 -6.48 -1.45
CA ALA A 177 6.01 -6.77 -1.49
C ALA A 177 6.50 -6.67 -2.93
N PHE A 178 7.71 -6.16 -3.16
CA PHE A 178 8.27 -6.04 -4.50
C PHE A 178 9.76 -6.33 -4.52
N ALA A 179 10.25 -6.84 -5.64
CA ALA A 179 11.64 -7.25 -5.76
C ALA A 179 12.06 -7.38 -7.22
N GLN A 180 13.34 -7.13 -7.51
CA GLN A 180 13.90 -7.57 -8.78
C GLN A 180 13.96 -9.10 -8.82
N GLU A 181 13.54 -9.72 -9.91
CA GLU A 181 13.58 -11.17 -10.10
C GLU A 181 15.01 -11.66 -10.42
N ASP A 182 15.95 -11.39 -9.51
CA ASP A 182 17.26 -12.02 -9.53
C ASP A 182 17.23 -13.18 -8.52
N GLU A 183 17.09 -14.39 -9.08
CA GLU A 183 17.14 -15.70 -8.41
C GLU A 183 16.43 -15.76 -7.04
N GLU A 184 15.10 -15.97 -7.03
CA GLU A 184 14.32 -16.23 -5.79
C GLU A 184 15.05 -17.16 -4.81
N GLN A 185 15.75 -18.19 -5.31
CA GLN A 185 16.49 -19.19 -4.55
C GLN A 185 17.67 -18.64 -3.71
N LYS A 186 18.17 -17.44 -3.99
CA LYS A 186 19.23 -16.78 -3.19
C LYS A 186 18.69 -15.95 -2.02
N ARG A 187 17.37 -15.79 -1.94
CA ARG A 187 16.74 -14.96 -0.90
C ARG A 187 16.70 -15.71 0.43
N ASN A 188 16.81 -14.96 1.53
CA ASN A 188 16.76 -15.52 2.87
C ASN A 188 15.37 -16.11 3.20
N GLU A 189 15.29 -16.94 4.23
CA GLU A 189 14.06 -17.63 4.65
C GLU A 189 12.89 -16.68 4.92
N THR A 190 13.19 -15.48 5.41
CA THR A 190 12.19 -14.44 5.67
C THR A 190 11.57 -13.92 4.38
N THR A 191 12.39 -13.53 3.42
CA THR A 191 11.91 -13.05 2.13
C THR A 191 11.11 -14.14 1.42
N GLN A 192 11.54 -15.40 1.51
CA GLN A 192 10.80 -16.56 1.01
C GLN A 192 9.43 -16.71 1.67
N THR A 193 9.34 -16.51 2.99
CA THR A 193 8.08 -16.54 3.73
C THR A 193 7.10 -15.49 3.20
N ILE A 194 7.56 -14.26 2.96
CA ILE A 194 6.71 -13.20 2.39
C ILE A 194 6.26 -13.57 0.97
N LEU A 195 7.19 -14.03 0.12
CA LEU A 195 6.89 -14.43 -1.27
C LEU A 195 5.88 -15.59 -1.37
N GLN A 196 5.86 -16.49 -0.38
CA GLN A 196 4.94 -17.63 -0.34
C GLN A 196 3.56 -17.27 0.24
N SER A 197 3.46 -16.16 0.96
CA SER A 197 2.21 -15.73 1.59
C SER A 197 1.28 -14.97 0.65
N PHE A 198 1.81 -14.48 -0.48
CA PHE A 198 1.10 -13.59 -1.37
C PHE A 198 1.16 -14.04 -2.83
N LYS A 199 0.11 -13.71 -3.56
CA LYS A 199 0.01 -13.93 -5.01
C LYS A 199 1.08 -13.17 -5.77
N LYS A 200 1.60 -13.72 -6.86
CA LYS A 200 2.70 -13.11 -7.62
C LYS A 200 2.21 -12.48 -8.92
N LEU A 201 2.48 -11.19 -9.06
CA LEU A 201 2.40 -10.43 -10.30
C LEU A 201 3.82 -10.23 -10.83
N GLU A 202 4.11 -10.76 -12.01
CA GLU A 202 5.45 -10.66 -12.61
C GLU A 202 5.48 -9.65 -13.75
N VAL A 203 6.59 -8.94 -13.92
CA VAL A 203 6.86 -8.05 -15.06
C VAL A 203 8.16 -8.48 -15.74
N LYS A 204 8.05 -9.05 -16.93
CA LYS A 204 9.18 -9.56 -17.72
C LYS A 204 9.21 -8.91 -19.08
N ASN A 205 10.38 -8.45 -19.49
CA ASN A 205 10.63 -7.77 -20.76
C ASN A 205 9.63 -6.63 -21.02
N GLY A 206 9.23 -5.91 -19.97
CA GLY A 206 8.25 -4.83 -20.05
C GLY A 206 6.80 -5.29 -20.14
N GLU A 207 6.49 -6.57 -20.02
CA GLU A 207 5.12 -7.12 -20.06
C GLU A 207 4.71 -7.71 -18.72
N PHE A 208 3.44 -7.50 -18.35
CA PHE A 208 2.87 -8.07 -17.13
C PHE A 208 2.37 -9.49 -17.39
N LEU A 209 2.81 -10.45 -16.59
CA LEU A 209 2.31 -11.81 -16.60
C LEU A 209 1.12 -11.93 -15.65
N ILE A 210 -0.07 -11.78 -16.22
CA ILE A 210 -1.32 -11.92 -15.47
C ILE A 210 -1.71 -13.40 -15.42
N THR A 211 -1.55 -14.01 -14.24
CA THR A 211 -1.92 -15.40 -13.99
C THR A 211 -3.36 -15.49 -13.45
N LYS A 212 -3.94 -16.70 -13.47
CA LYS A 212 -5.24 -16.98 -12.84
C LYS A 212 -5.29 -16.62 -11.36
N GLU A 213 -4.13 -16.70 -10.68
CA GLU A 213 -4.03 -16.37 -9.27
C GLU A 213 -4.27 -14.87 -9.03
N ILE A 214 -3.70 -14.01 -9.88
CA ILE A 214 -3.89 -12.55 -9.86
C ILE A 214 -5.28 -12.16 -10.38
N PHE A 215 -5.73 -12.78 -11.46
CA PHE A 215 -7.00 -12.46 -12.10
C PHE A 215 -7.71 -13.73 -12.57
N GLU A 216 -8.83 -14.05 -11.92
CA GLU A 216 -9.55 -15.31 -12.13
C GLU A 216 -9.98 -15.52 -13.59
N PHE A 217 -10.33 -14.43 -14.29
CA PHE A 217 -10.79 -14.42 -15.67
C PHE A 217 -9.65 -14.22 -16.69
N GLN A 218 -8.49 -14.84 -16.45
CA GLN A 218 -7.31 -14.73 -17.33
C GLN A 218 -7.60 -15.05 -18.81
N GLU A 219 -8.66 -15.80 -19.13
CA GLU A 219 -9.09 -16.07 -20.49
C GLU A 219 -9.46 -14.82 -21.29
N LEU A 220 -9.85 -13.72 -20.63
CA LEU A 220 -10.12 -12.43 -21.28
C LEU A 220 -8.85 -11.80 -21.89
N LEU A 221 -7.66 -12.21 -21.44
CA LEU A 221 -6.39 -11.77 -22.03
C LEU A 221 -6.13 -12.35 -23.43
N LYS A 222 -6.96 -13.32 -23.88
CA LYS A 222 -6.84 -13.87 -25.23
C LYS A 222 -7.33 -12.91 -26.31
N ASP A 223 -8.24 -12.02 -25.95
CA ASP A 223 -8.91 -11.11 -26.88
C ASP A 223 -8.93 -9.65 -26.42
N HIS A 224 -8.29 -9.35 -25.28
CA HIS A 224 -8.09 -8.00 -24.76
C HIS A 224 -6.61 -7.72 -24.51
N ASP A 225 -6.21 -6.47 -24.75
CA ASP A 225 -4.88 -5.97 -24.42
C ASP A 225 -4.87 -5.42 -23.00
N PHE A 226 -3.97 -5.93 -22.15
CA PHE A 226 -3.77 -5.38 -20.82
C PHE A 226 -2.92 -4.11 -20.85
N LYS A 227 -3.44 -3.05 -20.24
CA LYS A 227 -2.70 -1.81 -19.96
C LYS A 227 -2.60 -1.63 -18.47
N SER A 228 -1.38 -1.68 -17.96
CA SER A 228 -1.11 -1.46 -16.54
C SER A 228 -1.53 -0.07 -16.10
N LEU A 229 -1.89 0.03 -14.82
CA LEU A 229 -2.23 1.29 -14.20
C LEU A 229 -1.09 2.30 -14.35
N ASP A 230 -1.36 3.34 -15.12
CA ASP A 230 -0.47 4.48 -15.33
C ASP A 230 -1.29 5.75 -15.27
N LEU A 231 -1.46 6.26 -14.06
CA LEU A 231 -2.30 7.42 -13.80
C LEU A 231 -1.46 8.70 -13.84
N ASP A 232 -2.14 9.83 -14.09
CA ASP A 232 -1.57 11.17 -13.90
C ASP A 232 -1.35 11.42 -12.40
N LYS A 233 -0.14 11.10 -11.95
CA LYS A 233 0.28 11.20 -10.55
C LYS A 233 0.21 12.63 -10.03
N SER A 234 0.43 13.63 -10.89
CA SER A 234 0.32 15.05 -10.50
C SER A 234 -1.12 15.40 -10.21
N SER A 235 -2.05 15.00 -11.08
CA SER A 235 -3.49 15.22 -10.88
C SER A 235 -4.01 14.48 -9.64
N LEU A 236 -3.65 13.20 -9.47
CA LEU A 236 -4.02 12.43 -8.30
C LEU A 236 -3.47 13.03 -7.02
N MET A 237 -2.20 13.45 -7.01
CA MET A 237 -1.61 14.13 -5.87
C MET A 237 -2.43 15.36 -5.50
N GLN A 238 -2.75 16.23 -6.47
CA GLN A 238 -3.58 17.40 -6.19
C GLN A 238 -4.94 17.04 -5.60
N LYS A 239 -5.58 15.97 -6.06
CA LYS A 239 -6.83 15.48 -5.47
C LYS A 239 -6.64 14.98 -4.04
N VAL A 240 -5.59 14.20 -3.77
CA VAL A 240 -5.27 13.74 -2.40
C VAL A 240 -5.02 14.93 -1.48
N LEU A 241 -4.26 15.94 -1.93
CA LEU A 241 -3.99 17.16 -1.18
C LEU A 241 -5.25 18.02 -0.95
N THR A 242 -6.13 18.09 -1.95
CA THR A 242 -7.41 18.84 -1.85
C THR A 242 -8.38 18.13 -0.91
N ASN A 243 -8.46 16.79 -1.01
CA ASN A 243 -9.24 15.96 -0.09
C ASN A 243 -8.71 16.05 1.34
N ALA A 244 -7.41 16.29 1.53
CA ALA A 244 -6.77 16.53 2.83
C ALA A 244 -7.07 17.92 3.44
N ASN A 245 -7.95 18.71 2.81
CA ASN A 245 -8.43 20.00 3.29
C ASN A 245 -7.28 20.99 3.60
N LEU A 246 -6.45 21.26 2.59
CA LEU A 246 -5.37 22.26 2.63
C LEU A 246 -5.82 23.66 3.06
N GLU A 247 -7.12 23.98 3.07
CA GLU A 247 -7.63 25.26 3.60
C GLU A 247 -7.29 25.46 5.09
N GLN A 248 -7.16 24.40 5.90
CA GLN A 248 -6.72 24.52 7.29
C GLN A 248 -5.20 24.68 7.44
N PHE A 249 -4.41 24.18 6.50
CA PHE A 249 -2.94 24.29 6.52
C PHE A 249 -2.41 25.55 5.83
N LEU A 250 -3.20 26.16 4.95
CA LEU A 250 -2.89 27.40 4.24
C LEU A 250 -3.54 28.63 4.88
N ASP A 251 -4.27 28.49 5.99
CA ASP A 251 -4.79 29.63 6.75
C ASP A 251 -3.61 30.42 7.35
N PRO A 252 -3.35 31.65 6.89
CA PRO A 252 -2.29 32.50 7.45
C PRO A 252 -2.49 32.79 8.94
N GLN A 253 -3.69 32.58 9.49
CA GLN A 253 -4.01 32.74 10.91
C GLN A 253 -3.60 31.53 11.77
N ALA A 254 -3.39 30.35 11.17
CA ALA A 254 -2.92 29.15 11.87
C ALA A 254 -1.38 29.13 12.05
N ILE A 255 -0.65 29.94 11.27
CA ILE A 255 0.79 30.16 11.43
C ILE A 255 0.99 31.16 12.58
N LYS A 256 0.91 30.70 13.82
CA LYS A 256 1.48 31.42 14.95
C LYS A 256 3.01 31.39 14.80
N LEU A 257 3.57 32.43 14.19
CA LEU A 257 4.97 32.79 14.40
C LEU A 257 5.16 32.92 15.92
N GLU A 258 6.01 32.08 16.51
CA GLU A 258 6.50 32.26 17.87
C GLU A 258 7.27 33.59 17.93
N SER A 259 6.55 34.68 18.20
CA SER A 259 7.14 35.95 18.58
C SER A 259 7.44 35.93 20.07
N ASP A 260 8.44 35.17 20.48
CA ASP A 260 9.06 35.31 21.80
C ASP A 260 10.57 34.99 21.73
N THR A 261 11.28 35.76 20.91
CA THR A 261 12.66 36.13 21.26
C THR A 261 12.62 37.52 21.89
N LYS A 262 12.26 37.56 23.18
CA LYS A 262 12.70 38.65 24.03
C LYS A 262 14.21 38.54 24.18
N VAL A 263 14.90 39.38 23.42
CA VAL A 263 16.24 39.85 23.76
C VAL A 263 16.13 40.59 25.10
N LEU A 264 16.71 40.02 26.15
CA LEU A 264 17.23 40.73 27.31
C LEU A 264 18.61 40.14 27.65
#